data_AF-H2Z603-F1
#
_entry.id   AF-H2Z603-F1
#
_cell.length_a   1.000
_cell.length_b   1.000
_cell.length_c   1.000
_cell.angle_alpha   90.00
_cell.angle_beta   90.00
_cell.angle_gamma   90.00
#
_symmetry.space_group_name_H-M   'P 1'
#
loop_
_entity.id
_entity.type
_entity.pdbx_description
1 polymer ?
#
loop_
_entity_poly.entity_id
_entity_poly.type
_entity_poly.pdbx_seq_one_letter_code
_entity_poly.pdbx_strand_id
1 'polypeptide(L)'
;YRSGTQATYTCKANFAFDSTTTSSILTCGSSVAGAWNPTTAPQCKAVCNPAPSAFDSNGNDPTYAPALITGTTTYKSGTQATYTCKANFDFDTTTSPILTCGSSVAGAWNPTTAPQCKAVCSAPPSPSTNSAGPTFNPTQPGPFYKSGTTAAYTCTSPAIFVSGAVTISLTCTTGAWNPNAAPTCTVVCSDAPTPNANTNAPTYSTTAIVSGGNKYTVGTVATYTCSGARGFTGTFEELYKKKLTCLSTGAWSSSTAPECVT
;
A
#
# COMPACT_ATOMS: atom_id res chain seq x y z
N TYR A 1 21.30 -57.34 16.22
CA TYR A 1 20.24 -57.79 15.29
C TYR A 1 20.90 -58.36 14.04
N ARG A 2 20.29 -59.34 13.37
CA ARG A 2 20.85 -59.91 12.12
C ARG A 2 20.59 -58.93 10.95
N SER A 3 21.42 -58.99 9.91
CA SER A 3 21.17 -58.19 8.70
C SER A 3 19.77 -58.50 8.15
N GLY A 4 19.06 -57.46 7.71
CA GLY A 4 17.66 -57.53 7.27
C GLY A 4 16.62 -57.39 8.38
N THR A 5 17.02 -57.33 9.67
CA THR A 5 16.05 -57.06 10.76
C THR A 5 15.46 -55.67 10.60
N GLN A 6 14.13 -55.55 10.71
CA GLN A 6 13.41 -54.28 10.65
C GLN A 6 12.90 -53.86 12.03
N ALA A 7 13.14 -52.60 12.39
CA ALA A 7 12.55 -51.96 13.56
C ALA A 7 11.48 -50.98 13.08
N THR A 8 10.23 -51.20 13.53
CA THR A 8 9.09 -50.33 13.21
C THR A 8 8.81 -49.41 14.38
N TYR A 9 8.82 -48.10 14.12
CA TYR A 9 8.55 -47.07 15.13
C TYR A 9 7.08 -46.65 15.09
N THR A 10 6.52 -46.41 16.27
CA THR A 10 5.20 -45.83 16.46
C THR A 10 5.30 -44.65 17.42
N CYS A 11 4.44 -43.66 17.22
CA CYS A 11 4.39 -42.48 18.08
C CYS A 11 3.43 -42.70 19.25
N LYS A 12 3.74 -42.09 20.40
CA LYS A 12 2.83 -42.02 21.54
C LYS A 12 1.60 -41.17 21.18
N ALA A 13 0.53 -41.30 21.97
CA ALA A 13 -0.67 -40.48 21.82
C ALA A 13 -0.34 -38.98 21.75
N ASN A 14 -1.01 -38.25 20.86
CA ASN A 14 -0.78 -36.84 20.54
C ASN A 14 0.57 -36.51 19.86
N PHE A 15 1.27 -37.52 19.35
CA PHE A 15 2.43 -37.32 18.49
C PHE A 15 2.28 -38.10 17.19
N ALA A 16 2.86 -37.56 16.12
CA ALA A 16 2.94 -38.21 14.83
C ALA A 16 4.27 -37.91 14.15
N PHE A 17 4.68 -38.75 13.22
CA PHE A 17 5.71 -38.37 12.27
C PHE A 17 5.26 -37.14 11.50
N ASP A 18 6.19 -36.23 11.22
CA ASP A 18 5.87 -34.99 10.53
C ASP A 18 5.44 -35.25 9.08
N SER A 19 4.91 -34.22 8.41
CA SER A 19 4.45 -34.35 7.03
C SER A 19 5.56 -34.72 6.02
N THR A 20 6.83 -34.59 6.41
CA THR A 20 8.00 -34.85 5.55
C THR A 20 8.67 -36.20 5.82
N THR A 21 8.28 -36.91 6.89
CA THR A 21 8.90 -38.18 7.27
C THR A 21 8.56 -39.27 6.26
N THR A 22 9.58 -39.84 5.63
CA THR A 22 9.43 -40.79 4.51
C THR A 22 9.39 -42.26 4.93
N SER A 23 9.84 -42.60 6.15
CA SER A 23 9.81 -43.97 6.67
C SER A 23 9.72 -44.00 8.19
N SER A 24 8.93 -44.93 8.74
CA SER A 24 8.91 -45.31 10.16
C SER A 24 9.74 -46.56 10.46
N ILE A 25 10.44 -47.09 9.46
CA ILE A 25 11.16 -48.36 9.52
C ILE A 25 12.66 -48.12 9.37
N LEU A 26 13.43 -48.70 10.30
CA LEU A 26 14.88 -48.82 10.21
C LEU A 26 15.24 -50.27 9.89
N THR A 27 16.23 -50.48 9.02
CA THR A 27 16.70 -51.83 8.66
C THR A 27 18.17 -52.01 9.09
N CYS A 28 18.47 -53.09 9.80
CA CYS A 28 19.83 -53.42 10.25
C CYS A 28 20.64 -54.05 9.12
N GLY A 29 21.87 -53.60 8.91
CA GLY A 29 22.81 -54.21 7.97
C GLY A 29 22.51 -53.94 6.48
N SER A 30 21.58 -53.04 6.15
CA SER A 30 21.15 -52.82 4.75
C SER A 30 22.15 -52.00 3.92
N SER A 31 22.93 -51.12 4.57
CA SER A 31 23.91 -50.25 3.89
C SER A 31 25.32 -50.40 4.48
N VAL A 32 25.42 -50.57 5.80
CA VAL A 32 26.68 -50.86 6.50
C VAL A 32 26.45 -52.03 7.46
N ALA A 33 27.35 -53.01 7.45
CA ALA A 33 27.26 -54.18 8.31
C ALA A 33 27.18 -53.77 9.79
N GLY A 34 26.17 -54.27 10.49
CA GLY A 34 25.93 -53.97 11.91
C GLY A 34 25.28 -52.60 12.20
N ALA A 35 25.14 -51.71 11.21
CA ALA A 35 24.49 -50.40 11.39
C ALA A 35 23.00 -50.43 11.03
N TRP A 36 22.23 -49.51 11.61
CA TRP A 36 20.86 -49.24 11.21
C TRP A 36 20.82 -48.22 10.07
N ASN A 37 19.88 -48.40 9.15
CA ASN A 37 19.59 -47.45 8.08
C ASN A 37 18.09 -47.11 8.06
N PRO A 38 17.69 -45.83 8.17
CA PRO A 38 18.54 -44.67 8.49
C PRO A 38 19.27 -44.83 9.85
N THR A 39 20.40 -44.12 10.02
CA THR A 39 21.18 -44.14 11.27
C THR A 39 20.51 -43.39 12.42
N THR A 40 19.50 -42.58 12.10
CA THR A 40 18.68 -41.85 13.07
C THR A 40 17.27 -42.43 13.09
N ALA A 41 16.73 -42.59 14.31
CA ALA A 41 15.33 -42.96 14.49
C ALA A 41 14.42 -41.79 14.03
N PRO A 42 13.26 -42.07 13.44
CA PRO A 42 12.31 -41.04 13.05
C PRO A 42 11.78 -40.32 14.29
N GLN A 43 11.56 -39.01 14.17
CA GLN A 43 11.10 -38.18 15.29
C GLN A 43 9.59 -38.00 15.26
N CYS A 44 8.97 -38.23 16.41
CA CYS A 44 7.56 -37.94 16.62
C CYS A 44 7.41 -36.48 17.08
N LYS A 45 6.66 -35.68 16.33
CA LYS A 45 6.33 -34.28 16.68
C LYS A 45 4.92 -34.21 17.25
N ALA A 46 4.71 -33.25 18.15
CA ALA A 46 3.37 -33.00 18.69
C ALA A 46 2.42 -32.62 17.55
N VAL A 47 1.24 -33.25 17.54
CA VAL A 47 0.17 -32.95 16.58
C VAL A 47 -0.59 -31.71 17.00
N CYS A 48 -1.23 -31.05 16.05
CA CYS A 48 -2.16 -29.97 16.35
C CYS A 48 -3.60 -30.50 16.40
N ASN A 49 -4.40 -29.93 17.30
CA ASN A 49 -5.86 -29.97 17.21
C ASN A 49 -6.35 -29.25 15.95
N PRO A 50 -7.66 -29.29 15.61
CA PRO A 50 -8.18 -28.47 14.52
C PRO A 50 -7.76 -27.01 14.67
N ALA A 51 -7.38 -26.40 13.54
CA ALA A 51 -7.10 -24.96 13.51
C ALA A 51 -8.33 -24.16 13.96
N PRO A 52 -8.16 -22.92 14.44
CA PRO A 52 -9.29 -22.05 14.77
C PRO A 52 -10.30 -21.99 13.62
N SER A 53 -11.59 -21.88 13.93
CA SER A 53 -12.61 -21.56 12.92
C SER A 53 -12.34 -20.18 12.30
N ALA A 54 -13.05 -19.86 11.21
CA ALA A 54 -13.01 -18.52 10.64
C ALA A 54 -13.15 -17.44 11.73
N PHE A 55 -12.35 -16.37 11.61
CA PHE A 55 -12.28 -15.30 12.61
C PHE A 55 -13.66 -14.66 12.86
N ASP A 56 -14.43 -14.48 11.79
CA ASP A 56 -15.77 -13.92 11.81
C ASP A 56 -16.63 -14.51 10.67
N SER A 57 -17.85 -13.99 10.51
CA SER A 57 -18.78 -14.41 9.47
C SER A 57 -18.34 -14.12 8.04
N ASN A 58 -17.25 -13.38 7.81
CA ASN A 58 -16.75 -12.98 6.49
C ASN A 58 -15.77 -14.02 5.91
N GLY A 59 -15.23 -14.90 6.75
CA GLY A 59 -14.37 -16.01 6.34
C GLY A 59 -15.11 -17.34 6.18
N ASN A 60 -14.43 -18.29 5.54
CA ASN A 60 -14.77 -19.71 5.57
C ASN A 60 -13.78 -20.46 6.47
N ASP A 61 -14.23 -21.56 7.06
CA ASP A 61 -13.37 -22.46 7.81
C ASP A 61 -12.23 -23.02 6.93
N PRO A 62 -11.08 -23.34 7.54
CA PRO A 62 -9.89 -23.69 6.78
C PRO A 62 -10.00 -25.06 6.11
N THR A 63 -9.32 -25.18 4.97
CA THR A 63 -8.98 -26.46 4.36
C THR A 63 -7.58 -26.91 4.79
N TYR A 64 -7.32 -28.21 4.84
CA TYR A 64 -6.08 -28.76 5.39
C TYR A 64 -5.27 -29.53 4.35
N ALA A 65 -3.97 -29.26 4.29
CA ALA A 65 -3.01 -29.99 3.47
C ALA A 65 -1.72 -30.28 4.26
N PRO A 66 -1.35 -31.57 4.48
CA PRO A 66 -2.14 -32.77 4.21
C PRO A 66 -3.41 -32.87 5.06
N ALA A 67 -4.29 -33.82 4.71
CA ALA A 67 -5.49 -34.11 5.48
C ALA A 67 -5.17 -34.60 6.91
N LEU A 68 -6.20 -34.61 7.76
CA LEU A 68 -6.11 -35.09 9.14
C LEU A 68 -5.56 -36.52 9.21
N ILE A 69 -5.00 -36.88 10.36
CA ILE A 69 -4.51 -38.24 10.60
C ILE A 69 -5.71 -39.18 10.71
N THR A 70 -5.80 -40.18 9.82
CA THR A 70 -6.92 -41.13 9.73
C THR A 70 -7.31 -41.70 11.09
N GLY A 71 -8.62 -41.67 11.40
CA GLY A 71 -9.16 -42.14 12.67
C GLY A 71 -8.96 -41.18 13.86
N THR A 72 -8.52 -39.95 13.61
CA THR A 72 -8.33 -38.91 14.64
C THR A 72 -8.98 -37.58 14.23
N THR A 73 -8.86 -36.56 15.09
CA THR A 73 -9.22 -35.16 14.80
C THR A 73 -7.99 -34.23 14.75
N THR A 74 -6.79 -34.80 14.55
CA THR A 74 -5.52 -34.07 14.72
C THR A 74 -4.69 -34.05 13.43
N TYR A 75 -3.76 -33.10 13.37
CA TYR A 75 -2.97 -32.78 12.19
C TYR A 75 -1.48 -32.90 12.48
N LYS A 76 -0.73 -33.46 11.53
CA LYS A 76 0.72 -33.61 11.63
C LYS A 76 1.40 -32.23 11.67
N SER A 77 2.53 -32.14 12.36
CA SER A 77 3.43 -30.97 12.21
C SER A 77 3.79 -30.79 10.73
N GLY A 78 3.76 -29.54 10.28
CA GLY A 78 3.92 -29.15 8.87
C GLY A 78 2.60 -29.09 8.09
N THR A 79 1.46 -29.47 8.67
CA THR A 79 0.16 -29.29 8.03
C THR A 79 -0.17 -27.81 7.89
N GLN A 80 -0.67 -27.42 6.72
CA GLN A 80 -1.15 -26.08 6.43
C GLN A 80 -2.68 -26.04 6.49
N ALA A 81 -3.22 -25.10 7.26
CA ALA A 81 -4.62 -24.71 7.28
C ALA A 81 -4.78 -23.44 6.43
N THR A 82 -5.49 -23.54 5.31
CA THR A 82 -5.66 -22.45 4.34
C THR A 82 -7.08 -21.91 4.41
N TYR A 83 -7.19 -20.61 4.68
CA TYR A 83 -8.45 -19.89 4.80
C TYR A 83 -8.82 -19.19 3.49
N THR A 84 -10.12 -18.98 3.31
CA THR A 84 -10.66 -18.18 2.19
C THR A 84 -11.70 -17.20 2.72
N CYS A 85 -11.87 -16.09 2.01
CA CYS A 85 -12.91 -15.12 2.32
C CYS A 85 -14.15 -15.34 1.46
N LYS A 86 -15.31 -14.93 1.99
CA LYS A 86 -16.57 -14.90 1.25
C LYS A 86 -16.56 -13.75 0.23
N ALA A 87 -17.56 -13.73 -0.65
CA ALA A 87 -17.71 -12.69 -1.66
C ALA A 87 -17.70 -11.27 -1.04
N ASN A 88 -17.01 -10.34 -1.71
CA ASN A 88 -16.76 -8.95 -1.27
C ASN A 88 -15.84 -8.79 -0.05
N PHE A 89 -15.15 -9.85 0.36
CA PHE A 89 -14.12 -9.80 1.39
C PHE A 89 -12.83 -10.43 0.90
N ASP A 90 -11.71 -9.96 1.44
CA ASP A 90 -10.39 -10.50 1.15
C ASP A 90 -9.47 -10.26 2.36
N PHE A 91 -8.35 -10.98 2.42
CA PHE A 91 -7.27 -10.65 3.32
C PHE A 91 -6.64 -9.32 2.91
N ASP A 92 -6.18 -8.53 3.88
CA ASP A 92 -5.42 -7.33 3.53
C ASP A 92 -4.11 -7.67 2.81
N THR A 93 -3.48 -6.65 2.23
CA THR A 93 -2.27 -6.81 1.41
C THR A 93 -1.08 -7.42 2.16
N THR A 94 -1.14 -7.55 3.49
CA THR A 94 -0.06 -8.05 4.34
C THR A 94 -0.39 -9.37 5.06
N THR A 95 -1.65 -9.79 5.04
CA THR A 95 -2.13 -10.95 5.80
C THR A 95 -1.99 -12.24 5.00
N SER A 96 -1.32 -13.24 5.59
CA SER A 96 -1.25 -14.59 5.04
C SER A 96 -2.56 -15.35 5.30
N PRO A 97 -3.09 -16.09 4.30
CA PRO A 97 -4.24 -16.96 4.48
C PRO A 97 -3.89 -18.31 5.13
N ILE A 98 -2.63 -18.54 5.53
CA ILE A 98 -2.12 -19.86 5.92
C ILE A 98 -1.65 -19.87 7.38
N LEU A 99 -2.13 -20.85 8.13
CA LEU A 99 -1.57 -21.27 9.42
C LEU A 99 -0.83 -22.58 9.25
N THR A 100 0.34 -22.72 9.88
CA THR A 100 1.14 -23.95 9.82
C THR A 100 1.27 -24.61 11.19
N CYS A 101 0.93 -25.89 11.28
CA CYS A 101 1.00 -26.66 12.51
C CYS A 101 2.46 -26.93 12.92
N GLY A 102 2.82 -26.55 14.14
CA GLY A 102 4.12 -26.85 14.73
C GLY A 102 5.28 -26.07 14.11
N SER A 103 5.04 -25.00 13.34
CA SER A 103 6.13 -24.26 12.67
C SER A 103 6.93 -23.37 13.62
N SER A 104 6.32 -22.93 14.73
CA SER A 104 6.96 -22.06 15.72
C SER A 104 6.93 -22.67 17.12
N VAL A 105 5.79 -23.22 17.53
CA VAL A 105 5.63 -23.94 18.80
C VAL A 105 5.06 -25.32 18.51
N ALA A 106 5.70 -26.36 19.04
CA ALA A 106 5.28 -27.75 18.81
C ALA A 106 3.82 -27.96 19.25
N GLY A 107 3.01 -28.59 18.39
CA GLY A 107 1.59 -28.85 18.65
C GLY A 107 0.66 -27.64 18.58
N ALA A 108 1.17 -26.46 18.22
CA ALA A 108 0.37 -25.25 18.04
C ALA A 108 0.37 -24.77 16.59
N TRP A 109 -0.72 -24.15 16.16
CA TRP A 109 -0.78 -23.44 14.89
C TRP A 109 -0.01 -22.13 14.97
N ASN A 110 0.63 -21.76 13.87
CA ASN A 110 1.24 -20.44 13.70
C ASN A 110 0.83 -19.82 12.36
N PRO A 111 0.20 -18.63 12.36
CA PRO A 111 -0.31 -17.90 13.55
C PRO A 111 -1.28 -18.71 14.43
N THR A 112 -1.52 -18.26 15.68
CA THR A 112 -2.42 -18.96 16.61
C THR A 112 -3.90 -18.60 16.41
N THR A 113 -4.19 -17.58 15.59
CA THR A 113 -5.53 -17.08 15.29
C THR A 113 -5.81 -17.15 13.80
N ALA A 114 -7.06 -17.37 13.43
CA ALA A 114 -7.47 -17.32 12.03
C ALA A 114 -7.27 -15.91 11.46
N PRO A 115 -6.84 -15.79 10.19
CA PRO A 115 -6.70 -14.50 9.53
C PRO A 115 -8.07 -13.84 9.35
N GLN A 116 -8.13 -12.52 9.51
CA GLN A 116 -9.36 -11.76 9.37
C GLN A 116 -9.62 -11.34 7.92
N CYS A 117 -10.82 -11.64 7.43
CA CYS A 117 -11.30 -11.15 6.15
C CYS A 117 -11.85 -9.72 6.31
N LYS A 118 -11.36 -8.79 5.50
CA LYS A 118 -11.79 -7.39 5.49
C LYS A 118 -12.58 -7.11 4.22
N ALA A 119 -13.57 -6.22 4.32
CA ALA A 119 -14.32 -5.80 3.14
C ALA A 119 -13.38 -5.18 2.09
N VAL A 120 -13.57 -5.56 0.83
CA VAL A 120 -12.83 -4.97 -0.30
C VAL A 120 -13.46 -3.65 -0.70
N CYS A 121 -12.65 -2.71 -1.17
CA CYS A 121 -13.17 -1.47 -1.73
C CYS A 121 -13.61 -1.69 -3.18
N SER A 122 -14.63 -0.93 -3.60
CA SER A 122 -14.94 -0.72 -5.02
C SER A 122 -13.88 0.15 -5.70
N ALA A 123 -14.08 0.48 -6.98
CA ALA A 123 -13.30 1.50 -7.67
C ALA A 123 -13.14 2.78 -6.81
N PRO A 124 -11.94 3.37 -6.75
CA PRO A 124 -11.72 4.63 -6.04
C PRO A 124 -12.43 5.78 -6.75
N PRO A 125 -12.59 6.94 -6.09
CA PRO A 125 -13.12 8.14 -6.71
C PRO A 125 -12.34 8.52 -7.99
N SER A 126 -13.06 8.94 -9.04
CA SER A 126 -12.43 9.39 -10.27
C SER A 126 -11.55 10.63 -10.03
N PRO A 127 -10.43 10.79 -10.75
CA PRO A 127 -9.58 11.98 -10.63
C PRO A 127 -10.37 13.27 -10.86
N SER A 128 -10.01 14.33 -10.14
CA SER A 128 -10.57 15.66 -10.39
C SER A 128 -10.09 16.22 -11.74
N THR A 129 -10.68 17.33 -12.19
CA THR A 129 -10.11 18.14 -13.28
C THR A 129 -8.65 18.48 -12.99
N ASN A 130 -7.81 18.46 -14.03
CA ASN A 130 -6.35 18.66 -13.95
C ASN A 130 -5.62 17.64 -13.04
N SER A 131 -6.21 16.46 -12.82
CA SER A 131 -5.59 15.33 -12.13
C SER A 131 -5.50 14.11 -13.05
N ALA A 132 -4.46 13.31 -12.86
CA ALA A 132 -4.23 12.03 -13.52
C ALA A 132 -4.18 10.91 -12.47
N GLY A 133 -4.39 9.67 -12.94
CA GLY A 133 -4.41 8.45 -12.13
C GLY A 133 -5.83 7.86 -11.99
N PRO A 134 -6.12 7.10 -10.93
CA PRO A 134 -5.17 6.65 -9.91
C PRO A 134 -4.21 5.58 -10.43
N THR A 135 -2.98 5.58 -9.91
CA THR A 135 -2.09 4.42 -9.98
C THR A 135 -2.19 3.61 -8.69
N PHE A 136 -2.08 2.28 -8.78
CA PHE A 136 -2.38 1.39 -7.65
C PHE A 136 -1.13 0.73 -7.10
N ASN A 137 -1.05 0.61 -5.77
CA ASN A 137 -0.05 -0.20 -5.09
C ASN A 137 -0.69 -1.01 -3.93
N PRO A 138 -0.62 -2.36 -3.95
CA PRO A 138 -0.09 -3.19 -5.03
C PRO A 138 -0.96 -3.07 -6.30
N THR A 139 -0.36 -3.39 -7.45
CA THR A 139 -1.12 -3.50 -8.70
C THR A 139 -2.14 -4.62 -8.56
N GLN A 140 -3.42 -4.31 -8.77
CA GLN A 140 -4.50 -5.29 -8.60
C GLN A 140 -5.33 -5.41 -9.89
N PRO A 141 -5.52 -6.63 -10.42
CA PRO A 141 -6.44 -6.88 -11.52
C PRO A 141 -7.88 -6.94 -11.00
N GLY A 142 -8.81 -6.34 -11.74
CA GLY A 142 -10.26 -6.42 -11.47
C GLY A 142 -10.85 -5.19 -10.76
N PRO A 143 -12.16 -5.23 -10.44
CA PRO A 143 -12.91 -4.06 -9.97
C PRO A 143 -12.87 -3.84 -8.44
N PHE A 144 -12.24 -4.74 -7.69
CA PHE A 144 -12.19 -4.73 -6.23
C PHE A 144 -10.76 -4.61 -5.73
N TYR A 145 -10.59 -3.94 -4.59
CA TYR A 145 -9.28 -3.61 -4.02
C TYR A 145 -9.18 -4.11 -2.59
N LYS A 146 -8.09 -4.83 -2.27
CA LYS A 146 -7.84 -5.31 -0.90
C LYS A 146 -7.66 -4.15 0.06
N SER A 147 -8.02 -4.36 1.33
CA SER A 147 -7.66 -3.41 2.38
C SER A 147 -6.13 -3.25 2.42
N GLY A 148 -5.66 -2.02 2.53
CA GLY A 148 -4.23 -1.67 2.43
C GLY A 148 -3.77 -1.28 1.02
N THR A 149 -4.57 -1.51 -0.03
CA THR A 149 -4.25 -0.99 -1.37
C THR A 149 -4.34 0.53 -1.40
N THR A 150 -3.36 1.18 -2.02
CA THR A 150 -3.32 2.63 -2.22
C THR A 150 -3.62 3.01 -3.66
N ALA A 151 -4.31 4.14 -3.83
CA ALA A 151 -4.64 4.77 -5.10
C ALA A 151 -4.01 6.17 -5.14
N ALA A 152 -2.99 6.36 -5.96
CA ALA A 152 -2.19 7.59 -6.03
C ALA A 152 -2.61 8.49 -7.19
N TYR A 153 -2.79 9.77 -6.91
CA TYR A 153 -3.24 10.81 -7.84
C TYR A 153 -2.15 11.86 -7.99
N THR A 154 -2.01 12.41 -9.19
CA THR A 154 -1.02 13.43 -9.52
C THR A 154 -1.70 14.57 -10.26
N CYS A 155 -1.32 15.82 -9.97
CA CYS A 155 -1.83 16.96 -10.74
C CYS A 155 -1.08 17.10 -12.07
N THR A 156 -1.82 17.43 -13.12
CA THR A 156 -1.24 17.80 -14.40
C THR A 156 -0.87 19.28 -14.39
N SER A 157 0.37 19.60 -14.78
CA SER A 157 0.83 20.99 -14.92
C SER A 157 -0.15 21.80 -15.78
N PRO A 158 -0.48 23.05 -15.40
CA PRO A 158 0.12 23.86 -14.32
C PRO A 158 -0.56 23.73 -12.95
N ALA A 159 -1.41 22.72 -12.74
CA ALA A 159 -2.10 22.55 -11.47
C ALA A 159 -1.26 21.83 -10.40
N ILE A 160 -1.52 22.12 -9.13
CA ILE A 160 -0.92 21.47 -7.96
C ILE A 160 -1.98 21.13 -6.91
N PHE A 161 -1.65 20.25 -5.97
CA PHE A 161 -2.46 20.10 -4.76
C PHE A 161 -2.26 21.31 -3.83
N VAL A 162 -3.31 21.75 -3.14
CA VAL A 162 -3.24 22.88 -2.18
C VAL A 162 -2.29 22.60 -1.03
N SER A 163 -2.14 21.33 -0.64
CA SER A 163 -1.12 20.89 0.34
C SER A 163 0.31 21.10 -0.15
N GLY A 164 0.49 21.36 -1.45
CA GLY A 164 1.77 21.42 -2.10
C GLY A 164 2.35 20.08 -2.51
N ALA A 165 1.71 18.96 -2.18
CA ALA A 165 2.19 17.66 -2.63
C ALA A 165 2.15 17.56 -4.17
N VAL A 166 3.03 16.75 -4.75
CA VAL A 166 2.97 16.37 -6.18
C VAL A 166 2.05 15.16 -6.38
N THR A 167 2.00 14.29 -5.38
CA THR A 167 1.18 13.07 -5.36
C THR A 167 0.44 12.95 -4.04
N ILE A 168 -0.85 12.65 -4.09
CA ILE A 168 -1.68 12.32 -2.92
C ILE A 168 -2.27 10.94 -3.12
N SER A 169 -2.32 10.13 -2.06
CA SER A 169 -2.87 8.77 -2.12
C SER A 169 -4.08 8.61 -1.23
N LEU A 170 -5.02 7.79 -1.68
CA LEU A 170 -6.13 7.25 -0.90
C LEU A 170 -5.80 5.81 -0.55
N THR A 171 -6.20 5.34 0.63
CA THR A 171 -5.97 3.96 1.09
C THR A 171 -7.29 3.25 1.29
N CYS A 172 -7.47 2.08 0.68
CA CYS A 172 -8.60 1.21 0.95
C CYS A 172 -8.51 0.70 2.39
N THR A 173 -9.51 1.04 3.21
CA THR A 173 -9.62 0.65 4.61
C THR A 173 -10.98 0.00 4.81
N THR A 174 -11.00 -1.33 4.94
CA THR A 174 -12.21 -2.11 5.27
C THR A 174 -13.45 -1.71 4.46
N GLY A 175 -13.34 -1.73 3.13
CA GLY A 175 -14.45 -1.46 2.21
C GLY A 175 -14.64 0.00 1.80
N ALA A 176 -13.91 0.95 2.40
CA ALA A 176 -13.98 2.36 2.04
C ALA A 176 -12.59 2.94 1.73
N TRP A 177 -12.54 3.86 0.76
CA TRP A 177 -11.33 4.66 0.51
C TRP A 177 -11.20 5.74 1.57
N ASN A 178 -9.97 5.94 2.06
CA ASN A 178 -9.62 7.01 2.97
C ASN A 178 -8.42 7.82 2.44
N PRO A 179 -8.56 9.11 2.12
CA PRO A 179 -9.82 9.87 2.08
C PRO A 179 -10.89 9.27 1.15
N ASN A 180 -12.16 9.61 1.37
CA ASN A 180 -13.28 9.06 0.58
C ASN A 180 -13.58 9.85 -0.71
N ALA A 181 -12.82 10.91 -0.98
CA ALA A 181 -12.94 11.75 -2.16
C ALA A 181 -11.57 11.92 -2.84
N ALA A 182 -11.58 12.04 -4.16
CA ALA A 182 -10.37 12.33 -4.91
C ALA A 182 -9.80 13.70 -4.49
N PRO A 183 -8.47 13.84 -4.43
CA PRO A 183 -7.84 15.12 -4.13
C PRO A 183 -8.08 16.10 -5.29
N THR A 184 -8.19 17.39 -4.96
CA THR A 184 -8.48 18.43 -5.96
C THR A 184 -7.20 19.17 -6.37
N CYS A 185 -6.99 19.29 -7.68
CA CYS A 185 -5.91 20.07 -8.27
C CYS A 185 -6.34 21.51 -8.55
N THR A 186 -5.52 22.48 -8.15
CA THR A 186 -5.75 23.91 -8.39
C THR A 186 -4.71 24.45 -9.36
N VAL A 187 -5.15 25.11 -10.42
CA VAL A 187 -4.26 25.81 -11.35
C VAL A 187 -3.54 26.95 -10.62
N VAL A 188 -2.23 27.04 -10.80
CA VAL A 188 -1.41 28.07 -10.18
C VAL A 188 -0.45 28.70 -11.18
N CYS A 189 -0.07 29.95 -10.92
CA CYS A 189 1.05 30.63 -11.57
C CYS A 189 2.32 30.49 -10.73
N SER A 190 3.49 30.56 -11.37
CA SER A 190 4.77 30.81 -10.69
C SER A 190 4.88 32.25 -10.19
N ASP A 191 6.04 32.65 -9.69
CA ASP A 191 6.39 34.06 -9.52
C ASP A 191 6.03 34.89 -10.76
N ALA A 192 5.52 36.09 -10.52
CA ALA A 192 5.26 37.05 -11.58
C ALA A 192 6.57 37.47 -12.27
N PRO A 193 6.51 37.92 -13.55
CA PRO A 193 7.70 38.31 -14.30
C PRO A 193 8.63 39.26 -13.53
N THR A 194 9.93 38.99 -13.57
CA THR A 194 10.93 39.78 -12.86
C THR A 194 10.97 41.21 -13.40
N PRO A 195 10.88 42.25 -12.54
CA PRO A 195 10.97 43.64 -12.97
C PRO A 195 12.38 44.03 -13.44
N ASN A 196 12.47 45.11 -14.22
CA ASN A 196 13.73 45.76 -14.56
C ASN A 196 14.25 46.65 -13.40
N ALA A 197 15.45 47.23 -13.54
CA ALA A 197 16.08 48.06 -12.50
C ALA A 197 15.27 49.31 -12.08
N ASN A 198 14.33 49.76 -12.91
CA ASN A 198 13.50 50.95 -12.64
C ASN A 198 12.14 50.60 -12.00
N THR A 199 11.87 49.32 -11.76
CA THR A 199 10.59 48.81 -11.27
C THR A 199 10.82 47.98 -10.01
N ASN A 200 10.06 48.23 -8.95
CA ASN A 200 10.17 47.46 -7.70
C ASN A 200 9.64 46.04 -7.88
N ALA A 201 10.10 45.11 -7.04
CA ALA A 201 9.53 43.77 -6.93
C ALA A 201 8.00 43.84 -6.72
N PRO A 202 7.22 42.95 -7.35
CA PRO A 202 5.78 42.98 -7.21
C PRO A 202 5.35 42.62 -5.79
N THR A 203 4.29 43.26 -5.33
CA THR A 203 3.55 42.83 -4.14
C THR A 203 2.36 41.99 -4.58
N TYR A 204 2.06 40.92 -3.86
CA TYR A 204 1.00 39.98 -4.21
C TYR A 204 -0.23 40.17 -3.32
N SER A 205 -1.42 40.11 -3.92
CA SER A 205 -2.68 40.23 -3.19
C SER A 205 -3.01 39.02 -2.31
N THR A 206 -2.33 37.89 -2.52
CA THR A 206 -2.48 36.65 -1.74
C THR A 206 -1.11 36.11 -1.37
N THR A 207 -1.05 35.36 -0.28
CA THR A 207 0.15 34.61 0.11
C THR A 207 0.43 33.49 -0.92
N ALA A 208 1.71 33.22 -1.15
CA ALA A 208 2.14 32.12 -1.99
C ALA A 208 1.87 30.76 -1.33
N ILE A 209 1.51 29.77 -2.14
CA ILE A 209 1.60 28.35 -1.79
C ILE A 209 3.05 27.93 -2.06
N VAL A 210 3.78 27.46 -1.03
CA VAL A 210 5.26 27.44 -1.05
C VAL A 210 5.85 26.14 -1.62
N SER A 211 5.03 25.17 -2.05
CA SER A 211 5.59 23.89 -2.48
C SER A 211 6.18 23.95 -3.89
N GLY A 212 7.47 23.58 -3.98
CA GLY A 212 8.22 23.62 -5.23
C GLY A 212 8.50 25.04 -5.75
N GLY A 213 8.48 26.05 -4.86
CA GLY A 213 8.62 27.47 -5.17
C GLY A 213 7.34 28.25 -4.85
N ASN A 214 7.38 29.57 -5.05
CA ASN A 214 6.19 30.40 -4.87
C ASN A 214 5.16 30.10 -5.97
N LYS A 215 3.97 29.66 -5.55
CA LYS A 215 2.83 29.41 -6.43
C LYS A 215 1.65 30.29 -6.02
N TYR A 216 0.98 30.88 -6.99
CA TYR A 216 -0.13 31.80 -6.77
C TYR A 216 -1.40 31.27 -7.43
N THR A 217 -2.52 31.31 -6.71
CA THR A 217 -3.80 30.82 -7.23
C THR A 217 -4.35 31.74 -8.33
N VAL A 218 -5.23 31.19 -9.17
CA VAL A 218 -5.98 31.99 -10.14
C VAL A 218 -6.66 33.18 -9.45
N GLY A 219 -6.55 34.36 -10.06
CA GLY A 219 -7.07 35.62 -9.53
C GLY A 219 -6.11 36.38 -8.62
N THR A 220 -4.98 35.80 -8.21
CA THR A 220 -3.93 36.57 -7.50
C THR A 220 -3.44 37.72 -8.38
N VAL A 221 -3.29 38.89 -7.77
CA VAL A 221 -2.81 40.11 -8.44
C VAL A 221 -1.39 40.44 -7.97
N ALA A 222 -0.46 40.51 -8.91
CA ALA A 222 0.88 41.06 -8.71
C ALA A 222 0.86 42.55 -9.05
N THR A 223 1.17 43.40 -8.08
CA THR A 223 1.18 44.86 -8.21
C THR A 223 2.60 45.40 -8.25
N TYR A 224 2.94 46.05 -9.36
CA TYR A 224 4.24 46.69 -9.60
C TYR A 224 4.16 48.18 -9.32
N THR A 225 5.27 48.75 -8.85
CA THR A 225 5.45 50.19 -8.61
C THR A 225 6.80 50.63 -9.15
N CYS A 226 6.93 51.90 -9.53
CA CYS A 226 8.19 52.44 -10.00
C CYS A 226 9.13 52.80 -8.85
N SER A 227 10.44 52.71 -9.11
CA SER A 227 11.45 53.22 -8.18
C SER A 227 11.62 54.74 -8.37
N GLY A 228 11.69 55.47 -7.25
CA GLY A 228 11.82 56.93 -7.27
C GLY A 228 10.62 57.66 -7.90
N ALA A 229 10.88 58.78 -8.57
CA ALA A 229 9.85 59.65 -9.18
C ALA A 229 9.43 59.24 -10.61
N ARG A 230 9.68 57.99 -11.00
CA ARG A 230 9.37 57.45 -12.33
C ARG A 230 7.92 57.02 -12.43
N GLY A 231 7.41 56.88 -13.66
CA GLY A 231 6.05 56.40 -13.93
C GLY A 231 6.01 55.29 -14.97
N PHE A 232 4.92 54.54 -15.01
CA PHE A 232 4.63 53.64 -16.13
C PHE A 232 4.09 54.43 -17.32
N THR A 233 4.27 53.91 -18.53
CA THR A 233 3.55 54.43 -19.71
C THR A 233 2.07 54.02 -19.64
N GLY A 234 1.16 54.97 -19.88
CA GLY A 234 -0.27 54.68 -19.87
C GLY A 234 -1.17 55.87 -19.53
N THR A 235 -2.42 55.55 -19.20
CA THR A 235 -3.41 56.54 -18.74
C THR A 235 -3.08 57.05 -17.34
N PHE A 236 -3.63 58.21 -16.93
CA PHE A 236 -3.30 58.86 -15.65
C PHE A 236 -3.44 57.91 -14.43
N GLU A 237 -4.40 56.97 -14.46
CA GLU A 237 -4.60 55.98 -13.40
C GLU A 237 -3.48 54.92 -13.30
N GLU A 238 -2.76 54.68 -14.39
CA GLU A 238 -1.73 53.64 -14.49
C GLU A 238 -0.32 54.16 -14.22
N LEU A 239 -0.15 55.48 -14.06
CA LEU A 239 1.16 56.14 -13.91
C LEU A 239 1.96 55.62 -12.72
N TYR A 240 1.29 55.14 -11.66
CA TYR A 240 1.95 54.79 -10.40
C TYR A 240 1.89 53.30 -10.04
N LYS A 241 0.95 52.54 -10.62
CA LYS A 241 0.76 51.11 -10.34
C LYS A 241 0.29 50.37 -11.59
N LYS A 242 0.96 49.27 -11.92
CA LYS A 242 0.50 48.30 -12.93
C LYS A 242 0.27 46.94 -12.28
N LYS A 243 -0.72 46.20 -12.79
CA LYS A 243 -1.18 44.95 -12.21
C LYS A 243 -1.12 43.82 -13.24
N LEU A 244 -0.62 42.66 -12.82
CA LEU A 244 -0.76 41.41 -13.55
C LEU A 244 -1.65 40.46 -12.73
N THR A 245 -2.52 39.70 -13.40
CA THR A 245 -3.42 38.76 -12.74
C THR A 245 -3.08 37.33 -13.14
N CYS A 246 -3.03 36.39 -12.19
CA CYS A 246 -2.86 34.97 -12.48
C CYS A 246 -4.13 34.42 -13.14
N LEU A 247 -4.01 33.87 -14.36
CA LEU A 247 -5.14 33.39 -15.16
C LEU A 247 -5.39 31.89 -14.96
N SER A 248 -6.55 31.42 -15.39
CA SER A 248 -6.93 30.00 -15.39
C SER A 248 -6.06 29.11 -16.28
N THR A 249 -5.18 29.71 -17.09
CA THR A 249 -4.17 29.03 -17.90
C THR A 249 -2.89 28.71 -17.13
N GLY A 250 -2.76 29.17 -15.88
CA GLY A 250 -1.52 29.08 -15.10
C GLY A 250 -0.44 30.09 -15.53
N ALA A 251 -0.80 31.05 -16.38
CA ALA A 251 0.05 32.17 -16.77
C ALA A 251 -0.45 33.48 -16.17
N TRP A 252 0.46 34.42 -15.97
CA TRP A 252 0.11 35.81 -15.67
C TRP A 252 -0.50 36.49 -16.90
N SER A 253 -1.35 37.50 -16.68
CA SER A 253 -1.99 38.27 -17.76
C SER A 253 -1.01 38.98 -18.71
N SER A 254 0.26 39.08 -18.33
CA SER A 254 1.40 39.40 -19.20
C SER A 254 2.57 38.48 -18.87
N SER A 255 3.34 38.09 -19.89
CA SER A 255 4.60 37.35 -19.71
C SER A 255 5.78 38.26 -19.36
N THR A 256 5.62 39.57 -19.51
CA THR A 256 6.65 40.57 -19.20
C THR A 256 6.21 41.47 -18.05
N ALA A 257 7.18 41.89 -17.24
CA ALA A 257 6.93 42.88 -16.19
C ALA A 257 6.66 44.25 -16.84
N PRO A 258 5.74 45.05 -16.26
CA PRO A 258 5.57 46.44 -16.69
C PRO A 258 6.89 47.22 -16.50
N GLU A 259 7.20 48.12 -17.43
CA GLU A 259 8.44 48.92 -17.40
C GLU A 259 8.17 50.37 -17.03
N CYS A 260 8.94 50.88 -16.07
CA CYS A 260 8.94 52.31 -15.72
C CYS A 260 9.83 53.11 -16.65
N VAL A 261 9.31 54.24 -17.12
CA VAL A 261 10.03 55.22 -17.94
C VAL A 261 10.42 56.44 -17.10
N THR A 262 11.45 57.15 -17.56
CA THR A 262 11.88 58.45 -17.02
C THR A 262 10.92 59.56 -17.39
#